data_AF-A0A7Y5E6T5-F1
#
_entry.id   AF-A0A7Y5E6T5-F1
#
_cell.length_a   1.000
_cell.length_b   1.000
_cell.length_c   1.000
_cell.angle_alpha   90.00
_cell.angle_beta   90.00
_cell.angle_gamma   90.00
#
_symmetry.space_group_name_H-M   'P 1'
#
loop_
_entity.id
_entity.type
_entity.pdbx_description
1 polymer ?
#
loop_
_entity_poly.entity_id
_entity_poly.type
_entity_poly.pdbx_seq_one_letter_code
_entity_poly.pdbx_strand_id
1 'polypeptide(L)'
;MVDKKLTEPANAEAKPDEAFWGVADAFIASANEQAAAVDRGVVSAGFAYASARFNAFVIASQCGSKEAFEAEKSAAIDYFVNQYKLALTENVADYQANFDTYINTNA
;
A
#
# COMPACT_ATOMS: atom_id res chain seq x y z
N MET A 1 30.91 16.10 -31.41
CA MET A 1 30.83 17.02 -30.26
C MET A 1 29.66 17.95 -30.45
N VAL A 2 28.50 17.65 -29.85
CA VAL A 2 27.68 18.62 -29.11
C VAL A 2 26.93 17.77 -28.07
N ASP A 3 27.40 17.87 -26.83
CA ASP A 3 26.84 17.19 -25.67
C ASP A 3 25.45 17.73 -25.36
N LYS A 4 24.41 16.94 -25.62
CA LYS A 4 23.10 17.19 -25.00
C LYS A 4 23.20 16.68 -23.57
N LYS A 5 23.42 17.60 -22.63
CA LYS A 5 23.35 17.33 -21.19
C LYS A 5 21.97 16.76 -20.86
N LEU A 6 21.92 15.50 -20.45
CA LEU A 6 20.73 14.80 -19.91
C LEU A 6 20.32 15.32 -18.51
N THR A 7 20.72 16.54 -18.15
CA THR A 7 20.60 17.10 -16.79
C THR A 7 19.59 18.25 -16.74
N GLU A 8 18.46 18.11 -17.40
CA GLU A 8 17.26 18.89 -17.07
C GLU A 8 16.17 17.90 -16.65
N PRO A 9 15.83 17.84 -15.35
CA PRO A 9 14.71 17.02 -14.90
C PRO A 9 13.43 17.75 -15.29
N ALA A 10 12.72 17.21 -16.28
CA ALA A 10 11.30 17.47 -16.48
C ALA A 10 10.48 16.35 -15.81
N ASN A 11 10.73 16.11 -14.52
CA ASN A 11 9.78 15.55 -13.59
C ASN A 11 10.33 15.79 -12.19
N ALA A 12 9.59 16.45 -11.32
CA ALA A 12 9.99 16.53 -9.92
C ALA A 12 9.89 15.10 -9.37
N GLU A 13 11.03 14.43 -9.15
CA GLU A 13 11.08 13.17 -8.44
C GLU A 13 10.54 13.43 -7.03
N ALA A 14 9.33 12.93 -6.74
CA ALA A 14 8.74 12.99 -5.42
C ALA A 14 9.73 12.37 -4.42
N LYS A 15 9.92 13.00 -3.25
CA LYS A 15 10.76 12.40 -2.21
C LYS A 15 10.20 11.01 -1.86
N PRO A 16 11.04 10.02 -1.46
CA PRO A 16 10.58 8.66 -1.19
C PRO A 16 9.31 8.57 -0.32
N ASP A 17 9.18 9.47 0.66
CA ASP A 17 7.99 9.57 1.51
C ASP A 17 6.76 10.11 0.76
N GLU A 18 6.91 11.13 -0.09
CA GLU A 18 5.83 11.68 -0.91
C GLU A 18 5.32 10.65 -1.93
N ALA A 19 6.22 9.87 -2.52
CA ALA A 19 5.84 8.81 -3.44
C ALA A 19 5.07 7.69 -2.74
N PHE A 20 5.49 7.29 -1.53
CA PHE A 20 4.78 6.31 -0.72
C PHE A 20 3.35 6.76 -0.41
N TRP A 21 3.18 7.98 0.11
CA TRP A 21 1.86 8.51 0.44
C TRP A 21 0.98 8.67 -0.80
N GLY A 22 1.54 9.17 -1.91
CA GLY A 22 0.80 9.31 -3.16
C GLY A 22 0.28 7.98 -3.71
N VAL A 23 1.05 6.89 -3.57
CA VAL A 23 0.60 5.55 -3.96
C VAL A 23 -0.49 5.02 -3.01
N ALA A 24 -0.30 5.19 -1.70
CA ALA A 24 -1.30 4.77 -0.72
C ALA A 24 -2.64 5.48 -0.94
N ASP A 25 -2.61 6.79 -1.15
CA ASP A 25 -3.79 7.62 -1.42
C ASP A 25 -4.49 7.22 -2.71
N ALA A 26 -3.75 6.86 -3.76
CA ALA A 26 -4.34 6.37 -5.01
C ALA A 26 -5.12 5.05 -4.79
N PHE A 27 -4.61 4.13 -3.97
CA PHE A 27 -5.34 2.92 -3.63
C PHE A 27 -6.59 3.21 -2.79
N ILE A 28 -6.51 4.12 -1.82
CA ILE A 28 -7.66 4.53 -1.00
C ILE A 28 -8.73 5.23 -1.85
N ALA A 29 -8.33 6.10 -2.78
CA ALA A 29 -9.23 6.75 -3.72
C ALA A 29 -10.03 5.72 -4.54
N SER A 30 -9.35 4.69 -5.06
CA SER A 30 -10.01 3.60 -5.80
C SER A 30 -10.96 2.78 -4.93
N ALA A 31 -10.59 2.50 -3.68
CA ALA A 31 -11.46 1.82 -2.73
C ALA A 31 -12.72 2.66 -2.42
N ASN A 32 -12.55 3.98 -2.23
CA ASN A 32 -13.65 4.91 -1.98
C ASN A 32 -14.61 5.00 -3.17
N GLU A 33 -14.10 5.03 -4.40
CA GLU A 33 -14.93 5.00 -5.61
C GLU A 33 -15.79 3.74 -5.68
N GLN A 34 -15.19 2.56 -5.42
CA GLN A 34 -15.92 1.30 -5.41
C GLN A 34 -16.95 1.23 -4.27
N ALA A 35 -16.64 1.80 -3.11
CA ALA A 35 -17.52 1.86 -1.95
C ALA A 35 -18.78 2.72 -2.18
N ALA A 36 -18.84 3.51 -3.27
CA ALA A 36 -20.05 4.22 -3.66
C ALA A 36 -21.15 3.28 -4.21
N ALA A 37 -20.77 2.10 -4.72
CA ALA A 37 -21.69 1.15 -5.36
C ALA A 37 -21.66 -0.26 -4.75
N VAL A 38 -20.60 -0.62 -4.04
CA VAL A 38 -20.39 -1.94 -3.43
C VAL A 38 -20.31 -1.79 -1.91
N ASP A 39 -20.83 -2.78 -1.17
CA ASP A 39 -20.73 -2.81 0.29
C ASP A 39 -19.29 -2.61 0.77
N ARG A 40 -19.12 -1.76 1.79
CA ARG A 40 -17.79 -1.37 2.31
C ARG A 40 -17.01 -2.56 2.85
N GLY A 41 -17.69 -3.56 3.41
CA GLY A 41 -17.07 -4.81 3.86
C GLY A 41 -16.54 -5.63 2.69
N VAL A 42 -17.30 -5.72 1.59
CA VAL A 42 -16.86 -6.38 0.36
C VAL A 42 -15.66 -5.67 -0.27
N VAL A 43 -15.70 -4.33 -0.35
CA VAL A 43 -14.56 -3.53 -0.86
C VAL A 43 -13.32 -3.72 0.01
N SER A 44 -13.47 -3.71 1.34
CA SER A 44 -12.37 -3.95 2.28
C SER A 44 -11.73 -5.33 2.08
N ALA A 45 -12.55 -6.39 2.01
CA ALA A 45 -12.06 -7.74 1.74
C ALA A 45 -11.38 -7.86 0.37
N GLY A 46 -11.95 -7.22 -0.65
CA GLY A 46 -11.39 -7.17 -2.00
C GLY A 46 -10.04 -6.46 -2.03
N PHE A 47 -9.90 -5.34 -1.31
CA PHE A 47 -8.66 -4.58 -1.25
C PHE A 47 -7.54 -5.35 -0.53
N ALA A 48 -7.85 -6.02 0.59
CA ALA A 48 -6.92 -6.92 1.26
C ALA A 48 -6.46 -8.06 0.34
N TYR A 49 -7.38 -8.68 -0.41
CA TYR A 49 -7.05 -9.74 -1.37
C TYR A 49 -6.21 -9.23 -2.55
N ALA A 50 -6.50 -8.02 -3.06
CA ALA A 50 -5.72 -7.38 -4.12
C ALA A 50 -4.28 -7.11 -3.67
N SER A 51 -4.10 -6.58 -2.45
CA SER A 51 -2.78 -6.39 -1.83
C SER A 51 -2.00 -7.70 -1.73
N ALA A 52 -2.66 -8.78 -1.28
CA ALA A 52 -2.03 -10.10 -1.20
C ALA A 52 -1.56 -10.61 -2.58
N ARG A 53 -2.37 -10.43 -3.64
CA ARG A 53 -1.99 -10.83 -5.01
C ARG A 53 -0.79 -10.03 -5.53
N PHE A 54 -0.79 -8.72 -5.27
CA PHE A 54 0.32 -7.85 -5.65
C PHE A 54 1.60 -8.24 -4.93
N ASN A 55 1.55 -8.43 -3.60
CA ASN A 55 2.71 -8.82 -2.81
C ASN A 55 3.23 -10.21 -3.18
N ALA A 56 2.34 -11.18 -3.49
CA ALA A 56 2.75 -12.47 -4.00
C ALA A 56 3.54 -12.38 -5.31
N PHE A 57 3.11 -11.50 -6.24
CA PHE A 57 3.87 -11.20 -7.45
C PHE A 57 5.22 -10.56 -7.13
N VAL A 58 5.27 -9.58 -6.22
CA VAL A 58 6.52 -8.93 -5.79
C VAL A 58 7.53 -9.96 -5.28
N ILE A 59 7.11 -10.84 -4.35
CA ILE A 59 7.96 -11.91 -3.81
C ILE A 59 8.48 -12.79 -4.94
N ALA A 60 7.59 -13.33 -5.77
CA ALA A 60 7.97 -14.21 -6.87
C ALA A 60 8.90 -13.54 -7.88
N SER A 61 8.68 -12.26 -8.18
CA SER A 61 9.48 -11.48 -9.14
C SER A 61 10.90 -11.17 -8.64
N GLN A 62 11.09 -11.14 -7.32
CA GLN A 62 12.39 -10.90 -6.69
C GLN A 62 13.19 -12.20 -6.52
N CYS A 63 12.51 -13.35 -6.44
CA CYS A 63 13.15 -14.65 -6.42
C CYS A 63 13.62 -15.03 -7.84
N GLY A 64 14.94 -15.09 -8.07
CA GLY A 64 15.52 -15.45 -9.37
C GLY A 64 15.33 -16.90 -9.80
N SER A 65 14.80 -17.77 -8.93
CA SER A 65 14.46 -19.15 -9.24
C SER A 65 13.30 -19.66 -8.38
N LYS A 66 12.72 -20.79 -8.80
CA LYS A 66 11.66 -21.47 -8.06
C LYS A 66 12.17 -22.02 -6.73
N GLU A 67 13.41 -22.49 -6.67
CA GLU A 67 14.05 -23.00 -5.46
C GLU A 67 14.23 -21.89 -4.42
N ALA A 68 14.69 -20.70 -4.86
CA ALA A 68 14.79 -19.53 -3.98
C ALA A 68 13.42 -19.10 -3.46
N PHE A 69 12.40 -19.07 -4.34
CA PHE A 69 11.03 -18.77 -3.92
C PHE A 69 10.51 -19.77 -2.88
N GLU A 70 10.75 -21.07 -3.06
CA GLU A 70 10.32 -22.09 -2.11
C GLU A 70 11.00 -21.92 -0.74
N ALA A 71 12.28 -21.54 -0.72
CA ALA A 71 13.04 -21.31 0.51
C ALA A 71 12.63 -20.02 1.25
N GLU A 72 12.29 -18.96 0.52
CA GLU A 72 12.09 -17.61 1.08
C GLU A 72 10.62 -17.25 1.33
N LYS A 73 9.66 -17.91 0.65
CA LYS A 73 8.24 -17.52 0.67
C LYS A 73 7.65 -17.37 2.07
N SER A 74 8.01 -18.24 3.02
CA SER A 74 7.43 -18.19 4.37
C SER A 74 7.86 -16.93 5.11
N ALA A 75 9.16 -16.62 5.08
CA ALA A 75 9.71 -15.43 5.71
C ALA A 75 9.16 -14.15 5.07
N ALA A 76 8.99 -14.14 3.74
CA ALA A 76 8.39 -13.02 3.03
C ALA A 76 6.92 -12.81 3.42
N ILE A 77 6.12 -13.89 3.51
CA ILE A 77 4.72 -13.81 3.97
C ILE A 77 4.65 -13.21 5.38
N ASP A 78 5.47 -13.71 6.31
CA ASP A 78 5.50 -13.21 7.68
C ASP A 78 5.86 -11.73 7.74
N TYR A 79 6.83 -11.29 6.92
CA TYR A 79 7.20 -9.89 6.81
C TYR A 79 6.00 -9.02 6.38
N PHE A 80 5.33 -9.34 5.28
CA PHE A 80 4.21 -8.53 4.77
C PHE A 80 3.01 -8.51 5.74
N VAL A 81 2.69 -9.65 6.37
CA VAL A 81 1.63 -9.74 7.38
C VAL A 81 1.96 -8.86 8.58
N ASN A 82 3.21 -8.88 9.04
CA ASN A 82 3.64 -8.04 10.16
C ASN A 82 3.62 -6.55 9.81
N GLN A 83 4.06 -6.15 8.61
CA GLN A 83 3.96 -4.76 8.17
C GLN A 83 2.51 -4.28 8.14
N TYR A 84 1.60 -5.08 7.57
CA TYR A 84 0.18 -4.76 7.56
C TYR A 84 -0.39 -4.63 8.99
N LYS A 85 -0.03 -5.56 9.88
CA LYS A 85 -0.47 -5.54 11.28
C LYS A 85 0.00 -4.28 11.99
N LEU A 86 1.25 -3.85 11.79
CA LEU A 86 1.77 -2.62 12.37
C LEU A 86 0.99 -1.39 11.88
N ALA A 87 0.86 -1.25 10.56
CA ALA A 87 0.12 -0.14 9.96
C ALA A 87 -1.35 -0.09 10.41
N LEU A 88 -2.04 -1.24 10.45
CA LEU A 88 -3.42 -1.32 10.93
C LEU A 88 -3.51 -0.94 12.40
N THR A 89 -2.56 -1.42 13.23
CA THR A 89 -2.53 -1.12 14.66
C THR A 89 -2.34 0.38 14.91
N GLU A 90 -1.44 1.03 14.17
CA GLU A 90 -1.20 2.47 14.25
C GLU A 90 -2.45 3.27 13.86
N ASN A 91 -3.09 2.92 12.74
CA ASN A 91 -4.30 3.61 12.29
C ASN A 91 -5.47 3.40 13.27
N VAL A 92 -5.66 2.19 13.79
CA VAL A 92 -6.69 1.92 14.81
C VAL A 92 -6.42 2.69 16.09
N ALA A 93 -5.16 2.82 16.51
CA ALA A 93 -4.78 3.60 17.69
C ALA A 93 -5.10 5.10 17.49
N ASP A 94 -4.90 5.64 16.28
CA ASP A 94 -5.31 7.01 15.96
C ASP A 94 -6.83 7.21 16.04
N TYR A 95 -7.62 6.30 15.44
CA TYR A 95 -9.07 6.32 15.59
C TYR A 95 -9.52 6.13 17.04
N GLN A 96 -8.81 5.33 17.84
CA GLN A 96 -9.11 5.16 19.26
C GLN A 96 -8.86 6.45 20.04
N ALA A 97 -7.76 7.15 19.76
CA ALA A 97 -7.40 8.40 20.43
C ALA A 97 -8.33 9.56 20.05
N ASN A 98 -8.83 9.56 18.81
CA ASN A 98 -9.59 10.66 18.21
C ASN A 98 -11.05 10.28 17.88
N PHE A 99 -11.57 9.21 18.49
CA PHE A 99 -12.84 8.59 18.08
C PHE A 99 -13.99 9.58 18.01
N ASP A 100 -14.19 10.37 19.06
CA ASP A 100 -15.29 11.32 19.11
C ASP A 100 -15.15 12.42 18.04
N THR A 101 -13.93 12.88 17.78
CA THR A 101 -13.68 13.90 16.75
C THR A 101 -13.93 13.36 15.34
N TYR A 102 -13.53 12.12 15.05
CA TYR A 102 -13.61 11.55 13.70
C TYR A 102 -14.96 10.88 13.39
N ILE A 103 -15.61 10.29 14.40
CA ILE A 103 -16.82 9.47 14.22
C ILE A 103 -18.07 10.14 14.80
N ASN A 104 -17.98 10.89 15.90
CA ASN A 104 -19.13 11.62 16.45
C ASN A 104 -19.25 13.02 15.82
N THR A 105 -19.89 13.08 14.65
CA THR A 105 -20.34 14.36 14.09
C THR A 105 -21.68 14.77 14.72
N ASN A 106 -21.67 15.18 15.99
CA ASN A 106 -22.75 15.95 16.60
C ASN A 106 -22.17 17.28 17.13
N ALA A 107 -22.11 18.25 16.24
CA ALA A 107 -22.18 19.68 16.53
C ALA A 107 -23.19 20.31 15.58
#